data_AF-A0AAV2IVI7-F1
#
_entry.id   AF-A0AAV2IVI7-F1
#
_cell.length_a   1.000
_cell.length_b   1.000
_cell.length_c   1.000
_cell.angle_alpha   90.00
_cell.angle_beta   90.00
_cell.angle_gamma   90.00
#
_symmetry.space_group_name_H-M   'P 1'
#
loop_
_entity.id
_entity.type
_entity.pdbx_description
1 polymer ?
#
loop_
_entity_poly.entity_id
_entity_poly.type
_entity_poly.pdbx_seq_one_letter_code
_entity_poly.pdbx_strand_id
1 'polypeptide(L)'
;LGCLHDGEGNACQGQERFIMSASTSPVTASTELHPWKFSPCSLKDMEQFLTTHGNPLCLAQRLVVNETVPTITGRIVGQEVSVDVQCQRIYGPTSSLCR
;
A
#
# COMPACT_ATOMS: atom_id res chain seq x y z
N LEU A 1 -9.99 6.78 1.31
CA LEU A 1 -10.15 8.10 0.65
C LEU A 1 -10.93 8.01 -0.66
N GLY A 2 -11.83 7.00 -0.80
CA GLY A 2 -12.80 6.95 -1.91
C GLY A 2 -12.26 6.61 -3.30
N CYS A 3 -10.99 6.19 -3.43
CA CYS A 3 -10.40 5.86 -4.73
C CYS A 3 -11.00 4.61 -5.36
N LEU A 4 -11.24 4.65 -6.67
CA LEU A 4 -11.53 3.46 -7.46
C LEU A 4 -10.25 2.64 -7.69
N HIS A 5 -10.41 1.37 -8.05
CA HIS A 5 -9.26 0.58 -8.48
C HIS A 5 -8.69 1.11 -9.80
N ASP A 6 -7.38 0.99 -9.99
CA ASP A 6 -6.77 1.26 -11.30
C ASP A 6 -7.31 0.25 -12.33
N GLY A 7 -7.81 0.77 -13.45
CA GLY A 7 -8.51 0.00 -14.49
C GLY A 7 -10.03 -0.02 -14.36
N GLU A 8 -10.60 0.64 -13.34
CA GLU A 8 -12.05 0.68 -13.11
C GLU A 8 -12.61 2.10 -13.33
N GLY A 9 -13.13 2.36 -14.53
CA GLY A 9 -13.80 3.63 -14.84
C GLY A 9 -12.90 4.87 -14.80
N ASN A 10 -11.57 4.70 -14.78
CA ASN A 10 -10.58 5.76 -14.79
C ASN A 10 -9.50 5.53 -15.86
N ALA A 11 -8.62 6.51 -16.06
CA ALA A 11 -7.60 6.47 -17.11
C ALA A 11 -6.35 5.63 -16.76
N CYS A 12 -6.23 5.18 -15.50
CA CYS A 12 -5.10 4.39 -15.05
C CYS A 12 -5.34 2.92 -15.38
N GLN A 13 -4.28 2.23 -15.78
CA GLN A 13 -4.35 0.82 -16.17
C GLN A 13 -3.98 -0.06 -14.99
N GLY A 14 -4.75 -1.12 -14.72
CA GLY A 14 -4.43 -2.06 -13.64
C GLY A 14 -3.10 -2.80 -13.86
N GLN A 15 -2.68 -2.93 -15.12
CA GLN A 15 -1.42 -3.54 -15.54
C GLN A 15 -0.18 -2.76 -15.08
N GLU A 16 -0.36 -1.47 -14.72
CA GLU A 16 0.71 -0.66 -14.16
C GLU A 16 1.05 -1.04 -12.72
N ARG A 17 0.24 -1.88 -12.06
CA ARG A 17 0.56 -2.46 -10.73
C ARG A 17 0.79 -1.42 -9.63
N PHE A 18 0.17 -0.24 -9.72
CA PHE A 18 0.09 0.67 -8.59
C PHE A 18 -0.72 0.05 -7.45
N ILE A 19 -0.59 0.59 -6.23
CA ILE A 19 -1.14 0.00 -5.01
C ILE A 19 -2.67 -0.25 -5.05
N MET A 20 -3.40 0.50 -5.88
CA MET A 20 -4.85 0.36 -6.06
C MET A 20 -5.23 -0.49 -7.28
N SER A 21 -4.31 -1.26 -7.86
CA SER A 21 -4.65 -2.18 -8.96
C SER A 21 -5.62 -3.26 -8.50
N ALA A 22 -6.68 -3.50 -9.30
CA ALA A 22 -7.70 -4.51 -9.01
C ALA A 22 -7.17 -5.96 -9.09
N SER A 23 -6.01 -6.18 -9.71
CA SER A 23 -5.48 -7.52 -9.95
C SER A 23 -3.96 -7.56 -9.97
N THR A 24 -3.39 -8.74 -9.77
CA THR A 24 -1.96 -8.98 -9.94
C THR A 24 -1.63 -9.13 -11.42
N SER A 25 -0.76 -8.28 -11.94
CA SER A 25 -0.20 -8.41 -13.31
C SER A 25 1.26 -8.90 -13.27
N PRO A 26 1.86 -9.42 -14.35
CA PRO A 26 3.28 -9.76 -14.34
C PRO A 26 4.18 -8.55 -14.01
N VAL A 27 5.28 -8.78 -13.29
CA VAL A 27 6.25 -7.72 -12.96
C VAL A 27 7.11 -7.42 -14.18
N THR A 28 7.27 -6.14 -14.50
CA THR A 28 8.26 -5.63 -15.47
C THR A 28 9.25 -4.73 -14.76
N ALA A 29 10.40 -4.47 -15.39
CA ALA A 29 11.38 -3.50 -14.87
C ALA A 29 10.77 -2.10 -14.64
N SER A 30 9.77 -1.71 -15.43
CA SER A 30 9.08 -0.42 -15.27
C SER A 30 8.05 -0.41 -14.14
N THR A 31 7.51 -1.56 -13.74
CA THR A 31 6.40 -1.66 -12.76
C THR A 31 6.81 -2.30 -11.43
N GLU A 32 8.07 -2.69 -11.28
CA GLU A 32 8.60 -3.39 -10.10
C GLU A 32 8.29 -2.65 -8.78
N LEU A 33 8.42 -1.33 -8.77
CA LEU A 33 8.24 -0.50 -7.58
C LEU A 33 6.86 0.18 -7.50
N HIS A 34 5.98 -0.04 -8.48
CA HIS A 34 4.64 0.55 -8.48
C HIS A 34 3.74 0.07 -7.33
N PRO A 35 3.84 -1.18 -6.82
CA PRO A 35 3.02 -1.61 -5.69
C PRO A 35 3.20 -0.78 -4.41
N TRP A 36 4.27 0.03 -4.33
CA TRP A 36 4.55 0.92 -3.21
C TRP A 36 4.16 2.38 -3.49
N LYS A 37 3.45 2.65 -4.58
CA LYS A 37 3.07 3.98 -5.04
C LYS A 37 1.58 4.04 -5.37
N PHE A 38 0.99 5.21 -5.17
CA PHE A 38 -0.33 5.52 -5.70
C PHE A 38 -0.23 5.91 -7.17
N SER A 39 -1.21 5.49 -7.97
CA SER A 39 -1.36 5.96 -9.34
C SER A 39 -1.79 7.43 -9.37
N PRO A 40 -1.63 8.12 -10.52
CA PRO A 40 -2.19 9.46 -10.70
C PRO A 40 -3.71 9.52 -10.48
N CYS A 41 -4.46 8.47 -10.81
CA CYS A 41 -5.91 8.42 -10.61
C CYS A 41 -6.25 8.32 -9.12
N SER A 42 -5.55 7.46 -8.39
CA SER A 42 -5.70 7.35 -6.94
C SER A 42 -5.40 8.67 -6.24
N LEU A 43 -4.30 9.34 -6.61
CA LEU A 43 -3.94 10.66 -6.07
C LEU A 43 -5.04 11.69 -6.32
N LYS A 44 -5.54 11.77 -7.56
CA LYS A 44 -6.63 12.68 -7.93
C LYS A 44 -7.90 12.41 -7.11
N ASP A 45 -8.30 11.16 -6.94
CA ASP A 45 -9.48 10.81 -6.16
C ASP A 45 -9.30 11.17 -4.67
N MET A 46 -8.11 10.92 -4.11
CA MET A 46 -7.79 11.32 -2.73
C MET A 46 -7.85 12.83 -2.55
N GLU A 47 -7.25 13.59 -3.46
CA GLU A 47 -7.27 15.06 -3.46
C GLU A 47 -8.70 15.59 -3.59
N GLN A 48 -9.50 15.02 -4.48
CA GLN A 48 -10.89 15.39 -4.64
C GLN A 48 -11.70 15.10 -3.37
N PHE A 49 -11.54 13.91 -2.79
CA PHE A 49 -12.22 13.53 -1.55
C PHE A 49 -11.88 14.51 -0.42
N LEU A 50 -10.58 14.79 -0.23
CA LEU A 50 -10.10 15.72 0.80
C LEU A 50 -10.52 17.16 0.52
N THR A 51 -10.61 17.60 -0.72
CA THR A 51 -11.06 18.98 -1.04
C THR A 51 -12.56 19.13 -0.80
N THR A 52 -13.36 18.15 -1.23
CA THR A 52 -14.83 18.22 -1.10
C THR A 52 -15.29 17.99 0.35
N HIS A 53 -14.56 17.18 1.13
CA HIS A 53 -15.01 16.75 2.46
C HIS A 53 -14.05 17.19 3.58
N GLY A 54 -12.90 17.79 3.29
CA GLY A 54 -11.81 18.05 4.25
C GLY A 54 -12.14 18.97 5.41
N ASN A 55 -13.10 19.87 5.25
CA ASN A 55 -13.32 20.97 6.21
C ASN A 55 -14.43 20.71 7.25
N PRO A 56 -14.91 19.46 7.41
CA PRO A 56 -15.19 18.97 8.77
C PRO A 56 -14.78 17.49 8.99
N LEU A 57 -13.78 16.96 8.27
CA LEU A 57 -13.40 15.55 8.40
C LEU A 57 -12.72 15.25 9.75
N CYS A 58 -13.07 14.12 10.34
CA CYS A 58 -12.46 13.47 11.51
C CYS A 58 -10.94 13.18 11.39
N LEU A 59 -10.29 13.68 10.34
CA LEU A 59 -8.88 13.53 10.02
C LEU A 59 -8.08 14.82 10.24
N ALA A 60 -8.75 15.97 10.45
CA ALA A 60 -8.07 17.25 10.66
C ALA A 60 -7.48 17.38 12.07
N GLN A 61 -8.04 16.68 13.06
CA GLN A 61 -7.57 16.72 14.43
C GLN A 61 -6.36 15.81 14.60
N ARG A 62 -5.23 16.39 15.00
CA ARG A 62 -4.07 15.63 15.44
C ARG A 62 -4.40 14.89 16.73
N LEU A 63 -4.24 13.57 16.72
CA LEU A 63 -4.35 12.75 17.92
C LEU A 63 -3.10 12.91 18.79
N VAL A 64 -3.30 12.81 20.10
CA VAL A 64 -2.18 12.65 21.05
C VAL A 64 -1.63 11.23 20.87
N VAL A 65 -0.32 11.13 20.65
CA VAL A 65 0.35 9.83 20.46
C VAL A 65 0.21 9.03 21.75
N ASN A 66 -0.36 7.84 21.64
CA ASN A 66 -0.38 6.90 22.75
C ASN A 66 0.99 6.24 22.87
N GLU A 67 1.65 6.39 24.02
CA GLU A 67 2.98 5.81 24.30
C GLU A 67 3.00 4.27 24.23
N THR A 68 1.85 3.61 24.30
CA THR A 68 1.76 2.15 24.15
C THR A 68 1.84 1.69 22.68
N VAL A 69 1.72 2.59 21.70
CA VAL A 69 1.84 2.24 20.29
C VAL A 69 3.29 2.43 19.85
N PRO A 70 4.03 1.35 19.53
CA PRO A 70 5.43 1.46 19.17
C PRO A 70 5.61 2.19 17.83
N THR A 71 6.65 3.03 17.75
CA THR A 71 7.04 3.64 16.48
C THR A 71 7.69 2.60 15.55
N ILE A 72 7.41 2.75 14.26
CA ILE A 72 8.02 1.96 13.18
C ILE A 72 8.99 2.77 12.32
N THR A 73 9.28 4.01 12.70
CA THR A 73 10.20 4.89 11.95
C THR A 73 11.59 4.26 11.86
N GLY A 74 12.11 4.11 10.64
CA GLY A 74 13.45 3.56 10.38
C GLY A 74 13.54 2.04 10.45
N ARG A 75 12.44 1.33 10.70
CA ARG A 75 12.40 -0.13 10.82
C ARG A 75 11.98 -0.74 9.48
N ILE A 76 12.86 -1.52 8.87
CA ILE A 76 12.59 -2.21 7.60
C ILE A 76 12.18 -3.64 7.92
N VAL A 77 11.00 -4.07 7.46
CA VAL A 77 10.46 -5.41 7.77
C VAL A 77 11.44 -6.53 7.37
N GLY A 78 12.15 -6.39 6.25
CA GLY A 78 13.16 -7.36 5.81
C GLY A 78 14.37 -7.50 6.73
N GLN A 79 14.63 -6.55 7.64
CA GLN A 79 15.67 -6.64 8.67
C GLN A 79 15.15 -7.29 9.96
N GLU A 80 13.85 -7.32 10.17
CA GLU A 80 13.22 -7.86 11.38
C GLU A 80 12.62 -9.25 11.18
N VAL A 81 12.24 -9.56 9.94
CA VAL A 81 11.61 -10.82 9.57
C VAL A 81 12.50 -11.52 8.55
N SER A 82 13.19 -12.57 9.01
CA SER A 82 14.08 -13.37 8.16
C SER A 82 13.30 -14.01 7.00
N VAL A 83 14.02 -14.37 5.93
CA VAL A 83 13.41 -14.94 4.73
C VAL A 83 12.62 -16.23 5.05
N ASP A 84 13.16 -17.10 5.91
CA ASP A 84 12.45 -18.30 6.37
C ASP A 84 11.15 -17.95 7.11
N VAL A 85 11.16 -16.94 7.98
CA VAL A 85 9.95 -16.50 8.71
C VAL A 85 8.93 -15.90 7.75
N GLN A 86 9.36 -15.20 6.70
CA GLN A 86 8.45 -14.72 5.65
C GLN A 86 7.80 -15.90 4.92
N CYS A 87 8.59 -16.92 4.53
CA CYS A 87 8.06 -18.15 3.93
C CYS A 87 7.06 -18.86 4.85
N GLN A 88 7.35 -18.93 6.16
CA GLN A 88 6.46 -19.55 7.14
C GLN A 88 5.10 -18.86 7.26
N ARG A 89 5.10 -17.52 7.19
CA ARG A 89 3.87 -16.71 7.25
C ARG A 89 3.02 -16.84 5.99
N ILE A 90 3.64 -17.06 4.83
CA ILE A 90 2.94 -17.16 3.53
C ILE A 90 2.45 -18.57 3.27
N TYR A 91 3.29 -19.58 3.53
CA TYR A 91 3.07 -20.97 3.08
C TYR A 91 2.84 -21.96 4.23
N GLY A 92 3.03 -21.56 5.49
CA GLY A 92 2.78 -22.37 6.67
C GLY A 92 4.04 -22.65 7.51
N PRO A 93 3.89 -23.12 8.76
CA PRO A 93 4.97 -23.16 9.76
C PRO A 93 6.16 -24.05 9.38
N THR A 94 5.98 -24.99 8.45
CA THR A 94 7.03 -25.90 7.98
C THR A 94 7.76 -25.40 6.74
N SER A 95 7.44 -24.21 6.23
CA SER A 95 8.06 -23.64 5.03
C SER A 95 9.38 -22.93 5.33
N SER A 96 10.23 -22.81 4.30
CA SER A 96 11.54 -22.15 4.37
C SER A 96 11.94 -21.59 3.01
N LEU A 97 13.04 -20.83 2.96
CA LEU A 97 13.65 -20.36 1.72
C LEU A 97 14.04 -21.54 0.83
N CYS A 98 13.63 -21.50 -0.44
CA CYS A 98 14.12 -22.40 -1.48
C CYS A 98 15.61 -22.09 -1.76
N ARG A 99 16.48 -23.08 -1.58
CA ARG A 99 17.92 -22.98 -1.82
C ARG A 99 18.33 -23.76 -3.06
#